data_AF-A0A2S8AEY4-F1
#
_entry.id   AF-A0A2S8AEY4-F1
#
_cell.length_a   1.000
_cell.length_b   1.000
_cell.length_c   1.000
_cell.angle_alpha   90.00
_cell.angle_beta   90.00
_cell.angle_gamma   90.00
#
_symmetry.space_group_name_H-M   'P 1'
#
loop_
_entity.id
_entity.type
_entity.pdbx_description
1 polymer ?
#
loop_
_entity_poly.entity_id
_entity_poly.type
_entity_poly.pdbx_seq_one_letter_code
_entity_poly.pdbx_strand_id
1 'polypeptide(L)'
;MKKKLFLVSLLSSYNLIFSQIGIGTDKPDPSAILDINADQTSQKKGVLFPRVALTSSTDIVTIPKPTVGLIVFNTGDNPGFTTRSFYYWDGTEWRLLDSSTAIEPSVNSLQCENAMLTPPRYIAGQKYSGTITLPYIMGNGGKYTNNGILEENGLSYGLQPGTLNFGNGTLSYTVTGSPSVSSPTGTKFTLKFLDKSCEVTLGTLNEIKTVNFARKNTSPIDIFTPENSVTKIGNLEVRYNGTDPTINGFIEFRPLIPTHVTLKYDKVGSGGQNLEIYGTIPASNDGTWYKTVTDGVWKWGWGVPSSTSGSFPDLSALNRDIGTVLITFQNNTTQEVYRVSVNINDAIPAYNRIPAIKSGVTFFIEKLE
;
A
#
# COMPACT_ATOMS: atom_id res chain seq x y z
N MET A 1 21.02 83.56 0.89
CA MET A 1 20.94 82.14 0.50
C MET A 1 21.25 81.14 1.64
N LYS A 2 22.14 81.41 2.61
CA LYS A 2 22.52 80.44 3.66
C LYS A 2 21.41 79.95 4.62
N LYS A 3 20.43 80.77 5.03
CA LYS A 3 19.28 80.32 5.85
C LYS A 3 18.32 79.38 5.12
N LYS A 4 18.26 79.50 3.78
CA LYS A 4 17.45 78.60 2.95
C LYS A 4 18.09 77.21 2.82
N LEU A 5 19.42 77.09 2.96
CA LEU A 5 20.13 75.81 2.87
C LEU A 5 19.99 74.95 4.15
N PHE A 6 19.94 75.57 5.33
CA PHE A 6 19.74 74.86 6.60
C PHE A 6 18.29 74.33 6.74
N LEU A 7 17.31 75.11 6.30
CA LEU A 7 15.90 74.69 6.29
C LEU A 7 15.68 73.52 5.32
N VAL A 8 16.33 73.55 4.15
CA VAL A 8 16.31 72.42 3.20
C VAL A 8 16.94 71.17 3.82
N SER A 9 18.04 71.29 4.57
CA SER A 9 18.66 70.16 5.29
C SER A 9 17.78 69.56 6.39
N LEU A 10 17.01 70.38 7.11
CA LEU A 10 16.13 69.93 8.21
C LEU A 10 14.81 69.32 7.69
N LEU A 11 14.34 69.76 6.51
CA LEU A 11 13.20 69.17 5.80
C LEU A 11 13.58 67.88 5.03
N SER A 12 14.88 67.64 4.79
CA SER A 12 15.37 66.43 4.11
C SER A 12 15.44 65.19 5.02
N SER A 13 15.37 65.35 6.34
CA SER A 13 15.52 64.26 7.31
C SER A 13 14.22 63.58 7.75
N TYR A 14 13.07 63.89 7.13
CA TYR A 14 11.75 63.44 7.62
C TYR A 14 11.18 62.16 6.97
N ASN A 15 11.87 61.47 6.06
CA ASN A 15 11.23 60.40 5.28
C ASN A 15 12.01 59.08 5.18
N LEU A 16 12.48 58.50 6.30
CA LEU A 16 12.93 57.09 6.30
C LEU A 16 12.64 56.38 7.63
N ILE A 17 11.37 56.30 8.03
CA ILE A 17 10.96 55.30 9.03
C ILE A 17 9.90 54.44 8.36
N PHE A 18 10.26 53.18 8.05
CA PHE A 18 9.30 52.20 7.57
C PHE A 18 8.50 51.70 8.78
N SER A 19 7.24 52.08 8.89
CA SER A 19 6.35 51.63 9.97
C SER A 19 5.66 50.33 9.56
N GLN A 20 6.35 49.21 9.68
CA GLN A 20 5.76 47.87 9.66
C GLN A 20 5.05 47.62 10.98
N ILE A 21 3.80 47.12 10.92
CA ILE A 21 3.00 46.91 12.13
C ILE A 21 3.30 45.50 12.65
N GLY A 22 4.12 45.44 13.69
CA GLY A 22 4.24 44.25 14.51
C GLY A 22 3.21 44.28 15.63
N ILE A 23 2.34 43.28 15.71
CA ILE A 23 1.47 43.08 16.88
C ILE A 23 1.99 41.88 17.64
N GLY A 24 2.59 42.15 18.80
CA GLY A 24 3.21 41.12 19.64
C GLY A 24 4.66 40.79 19.27
N THR A 25 5.27 41.53 18.34
CA THR A 25 6.69 41.45 17.97
C THR A 25 7.28 42.85 17.79
N ASP A 26 8.52 43.05 18.26
CA ASP A 26 9.31 44.26 18.02
C ASP A 26 10.13 44.17 16.72
N LYS A 27 10.07 43.02 16.03
CA LYS A 27 10.78 42.71 14.78
C LYS A 27 9.84 42.01 13.79
N PRO A 28 8.85 42.70 13.22
CA PRO A 28 7.97 42.11 12.20
C PRO A 28 8.77 41.74 10.95
N ASP A 29 8.35 40.68 10.24
CA ASP A 29 9.03 40.20 9.03
C ASP A 29 9.15 41.32 7.98
N PRO A 30 10.34 41.56 7.38
CA PRO A 30 10.53 42.68 6.45
C PRO A 30 9.64 42.61 5.20
N SER A 31 9.12 41.44 4.84
CA SER A 31 8.20 41.26 3.72
C SER A 31 6.72 41.45 4.09
N ALA A 32 6.42 41.54 5.39
CA ALA A 32 5.07 41.67 5.90
C ALA A 32 4.75 43.13 6.26
N ILE A 33 3.61 43.62 5.76
CA ILE A 33 3.09 44.95 6.13
C ILE A 33 2.47 44.92 7.53
N LEU A 34 1.82 43.79 7.87
CA LEU A 34 1.28 43.49 9.19
C LEU A 34 1.74 42.09 9.57
N ASP A 35 2.58 42.01 10.59
CA ASP A 35 3.03 40.76 11.16
C ASP A 35 2.42 40.61 12.55
N ILE A 36 1.36 39.80 12.63
CA ILE A 36 0.73 39.45 13.89
C ILE A 36 1.43 38.22 14.40
N ASN A 37 2.51 38.49 15.13
CA ASN A 37 3.29 37.44 15.74
C ASN A 37 3.05 37.46 17.24
N ALA A 38 2.38 36.42 17.74
CA ALA A 38 2.12 36.28 19.17
C ALA A 38 3.36 35.81 19.95
N ASP A 39 4.50 35.49 19.31
CA ASP A 39 5.66 34.77 19.87
C ASP A 39 6.35 35.49 21.04
N GLN A 40 6.39 36.82 21.05
CA GLN A 40 7.01 37.55 22.16
C GLN A 40 6.01 37.98 23.25
N THR A 41 4.74 37.59 23.12
CA THR A 41 3.72 37.88 24.14
C THR A 41 3.59 36.75 25.17
N SER A 42 3.39 37.12 26.44
CA SER A 42 3.24 36.15 27.54
C SER A 42 1.88 35.43 27.55
N GLN A 43 0.89 35.87 26.76
CA GLN A 43 -0.40 35.21 26.55
C GLN A 43 -0.74 35.15 25.05
N LYS A 44 -0.63 33.96 24.44
CA LYS A 44 -0.88 33.75 23.00
C LYS A 44 -2.35 33.94 22.66
N LYS A 45 -2.61 34.63 21.55
CA LYS A 45 -3.95 34.91 21.04
C LYS A 45 -3.96 34.70 19.53
N GLY A 46 -5.07 34.22 19.01
CA GLY A 46 -5.29 34.11 17.57
C GLY A 46 -5.85 35.42 17.01
N VAL A 47 -5.83 35.54 15.69
CA VAL A 47 -6.61 36.56 15.03
C VAL A 47 -8.05 36.06 15.02
N LEU A 48 -8.89 36.70 15.83
CA LEU A 48 -10.31 36.64 15.56
C LEU A 48 -10.55 37.50 14.34
N PHE A 49 -10.54 36.85 13.19
CA PHE A 49 -11.09 37.44 11.99
C PHE A 49 -12.54 37.83 12.27
N PRO A 50 -13.05 38.88 11.61
CA PRO A 50 -14.42 39.30 11.78
C PRO A 50 -15.35 38.08 11.72
N ARG A 51 -16.02 37.84 12.85
CA ARG A 51 -17.00 36.77 12.99
C ARG A 51 -18.30 37.35 12.48
N VAL A 52 -18.59 37.01 11.25
CA VAL A 52 -19.72 37.58 10.56
C VAL A 52 -20.67 36.44 10.34
N ALA A 53 -21.93 36.61 10.75
CA ALA A 53 -22.97 35.78 10.23
C ALA A 53 -23.16 36.25 8.78
N LEU A 54 -22.40 35.69 7.85
CA LEU A 54 -22.58 36.01 6.45
C LEU A 54 -23.97 35.55 6.07
N THR A 55 -24.68 36.39 5.35
CA THR A 55 -26.01 36.03 4.88
C THR A 55 -25.92 35.16 3.62
N SER A 56 -24.80 35.26 2.89
CA SER A 56 -24.51 34.48 1.68
C SER A 56 -23.03 34.53 1.28
N SER A 57 -22.63 33.74 0.27
CA SER A 57 -21.28 33.77 -0.29
C SER A 57 -20.97 35.00 -1.15
N THR A 58 -21.94 35.84 -1.53
CA THR A 58 -21.69 37.11 -2.26
C THR A 58 -22.07 38.33 -1.43
N ASP A 59 -22.20 38.14 -0.13
CA ASP A 59 -22.66 39.17 0.79
C ASP A 59 -21.75 40.41 0.75
N ILE A 60 -22.25 41.46 0.11
CA ILE A 60 -21.63 42.79 0.01
C ILE A 60 -22.45 43.88 0.73
N VAL A 61 -23.46 43.52 1.54
CA VAL A 61 -24.26 44.49 2.32
C VAL A 61 -23.90 44.39 3.79
N THR A 62 -23.72 43.17 4.32
CA THR A 62 -23.16 42.94 5.67
C THR A 62 -21.73 43.46 5.74
N ILE A 63 -21.01 43.40 4.62
CA ILE A 63 -19.71 44.05 4.42
C ILE A 63 -19.77 44.89 3.13
N PRO A 64 -20.12 46.19 3.18
CA PRO A 64 -20.19 47.07 2.01
C PRO A 64 -18.85 47.22 1.28
N LYS A 65 -18.84 46.91 -0.03
CA LYS A 65 -17.66 47.01 -0.92
C LYS A 65 -16.45 46.18 -0.41
N PRO A 66 -16.58 44.84 -0.25
CA PRO A 66 -15.49 44.01 0.26
C PRO A 66 -14.30 43.99 -0.72
N THR A 67 -13.09 43.98 -0.17
CA THR A 67 -11.84 44.02 -0.96
C THR A 67 -11.32 42.60 -1.21
N VAL A 68 -10.77 42.35 -2.40
CA VAL A 68 -10.13 41.06 -2.76
C VAL A 68 -9.12 40.63 -1.69
N GLY A 69 -9.15 39.36 -1.30
CA GLY A 69 -8.30 38.75 -0.28
C GLY A 69 -8.80 38.90 1.16
N LEU A 70 -9.94 39.55 1.39
CA LEU A 70 -10.50 39.74 2.74
C LEU A 70 -10.92 38.40 3.35
N ILE A 71 -10.54 38.10 4.60
CA ILE A 71 -10.85 36.83 5.27
C ILE A 71 -11.81 37.05 6.44
N VAL A 72 -12.84 36.21 6.55
CA VAL A 72 -13.80 36.20 7.66
C VAL A 72 -14.10 34.77 8.13
N PHE A 73 -14.54 34.65 9.38
CA PHE A 73 -15.10 33.41 9.88
C PHE A 73 -16.63 33.51 9.83
N ASN A 74 -17.26 32.68 9.00
CA ASN A 74 -18.71 32.59 8.99
C ASN A 74 -19.18 31.81 10.22
N THR A 75 -20.01 32.43 11.05
CA THR A 75 -20.42 31.82 12.33
C THR A 75 -21.47 30.73 12.18
N GLY A 76 -22.08 30.60 11.01
CA GLY A 76 -23.13 29.61 10.75
C GLY A 76 -24.45 29.89 11.49
N ASP A 77 -24.60 31.09 12.05
CA ASP A 77 -25.76 31.47 12.86
C ASP A 77 -26.91 32.03 12.03
N ASN A 78 -26.63 32.45 10.78
CA ASN A 78 -27.68 32.68 9.81
C ASN A 78 -28.17 31.34 9.27
N PRO A 79 -29.49 31.04 9.36
CA PRO A 79 -30.05 29.79 8.85
C PRO A 79 -29.79 29.55 7.36
N GLY A 80 -29.56 30.63 6.61
CA GLY A 80 -29.25 30.58 5.18
C GLY A 80 -27.80 30.20 4.83
N PHE A 81 -26.88 30.13 5.79
CA PHE A 81 -25.46 29.85 5.53
C PHE A 81 -24.75 29.28 6.78
N THR A 82 -24.92 27.99 7.06
CA THR A 82 -24.64 27.35 8.37
C THR A 82 -23.27 26.67 8.50
N THR A 83 -22.56 26.45 7.39
CA THR A 83 -21.22 25.84 7.39
C THR A 83 -20.25 26.77 8.08
N ARG A 84 -19.99 26.43 9.35
CA ARG A 84 -19.02 27.11 10.21
C ARG A 84 -17.64 26.84 9.65
N SER A 85 -17.09 27.83 8.97
CA SER A 85 -15.77 27.73 8.35
C SER A 85 -15.20 29.11 8.05
N PHE A 86 -13.96 29.10 7.58
CA PHE A 86 -13.26 30.27 7.10
C PHE A 86 -13.56 30.51 5.64
N TYR A 87 -13.73 31.79 5.32
CA TYR A 87 -14.00 32.26 3.98
C TYR A 87 -13.08 33.39 3.61
N TYR A 88 -12.63 33.41 2.37
CA TYR A 88 -11.92 34.56 1.81
C TYR A 88 -12.70 35.14 0.62
N TRP A 89 -12.74 36.46 0.51
CA TRP A 89 -13.31 37.18 -0.61
C TRP A 89 -12.32 37.14 -1.77
N ASP A 90 -12.63 36.48 -2.86
CA ASP A 90 -11.73 36.39 -4.01
C ASP A 90 -11.77 37.63 -4.94
N GLY A 91 -12.57 38.64 -4.58
CA GLY A 91 -12.89 39.80 -5.40
C GLY A 91 -14.34 39.85 -5.86
N THR A 92 -15.00 38.70 -5.84
CA THR A 92 -16.36 38.52 -6.34
C THR A 92 -17.23 37.67 -5.42
N GLU A 93 -16.66 36.74 -4.65
CA GLU A 93 -17.37 35.88 -3.70
C GLU A 93 -16.49 35.40 -2.52
N TRP A 94 -17.14 34.95 -1.45
CA TRP A 94 -16.60 34.32 -0.25
C TRP A 94 -16.41 32.81 -0.51
N ARG A 95 -15.17 32.35 -0.63
CA ARG A 95 -14.84 30.93 -0.83
C ARG A 95 -14.38 30.27 0.44
N LEU A 96 -14.87 29.04 0.66
CA LEU A 96 -14.35 28.15 1.67
C LEU A 96 -12.84 28.08 1.49
N LEU A 97 -12.15 28.37 2.58
CA LEU A 97 -10.77 27.95 2.70
C LEU A 97 -10.77 26.43 2.97
N ASP A 98 -11.14 25.65 1.94
CA ASP A 98 -11.28 24.19 1.96
C ASP A 98 -10.77 23.63 0.63
N SER A 99 -9.88 22.63 0.70
CA SER A 99 -9.37 21.94 -0.49
C SER A 99 -9.96 20.54 -0.65
N SER A 100 -11.09 20.25 0.01
CA SER A 100 -11.73 18.94 0.04
C SER A 100 -13.10 18.90 -0.64
N THR A 101 -13.50 17.73 -1.14
CA THR A 101 -14.76 17.51 -1.87
C THR A 101 -15.96 17.45 -0.91
N ALA A 102 -16.90 18.38 -1.04
CA ALA A 102 -18.12 18.47 -0.23
C ALA A 102 -19.29 17.57 -0.72
N ILE A 103 -18.99 16.42 -1.31
CA ILE A 103 -20.03 15.47 -1.76
C ILE A 103 -20.43 14.55 -0.61
N GLU A 104 -21.74 14.28 -0.51
CA GLU A 104 -22.25 13.28 0.42
C GLU A 104 -21.61 11.92 0.09
N PRO A 105 -21.12 11.19 1.09
CA PRO A 105 -20.39 9.95 0.87
C PRO A 105 -21.35 8.89 0.32
N SER A 106 -20.91 8.13 -0.67
CA SER A 106 -21.66 6.95 -1.14
C SER A 106 -20.73 5.88 -1.68
N VAL A 107 -21.16 4.62 -1.51
CA VAL A 107 -20.48 3.43 -2.01
C VAL A 107 -21.54 2.50 -2.61
N ASN A 108 -21.18 1.65 -3.59
CA ASN A 108 -22.13 0.70 -4.16
C ASN A 108 -22.37 -0.48 -3.21
N SER A 109 -21.31 -1.13 -2.75
CA SER A 109 -21.43 -2.22 -1.79
C SER A 109 -20.22 -2.33 -0.86
N LEU A 110 -20.47 -2.92 0.32
CA LEU A 110 -19.45 -3.31 1.29
C LEU A 110 -19.00 -4.74 0.99
N GLN A 111 -17.70 -4.99 1.01
CA GLN A 111 -17.10 -6.30 0.71
C GLN A 111 -16.84 -7.05 2.03
N CYS A 112 -17.92 -7.52 2.66
CA CYS A 112 -17.89 -8.09 4.02
C CYS A 112 -16.94 -9.26 4.21
N GLU A 113 -16.92 -10.18 3.24
CA GLU A 113 -16.04 -11.35 3.26
C GLU A 113 -14.54 -10.97 3.22
N ASN A 114 -14.23 -9.75 2.77
CA ASN A 114 -12.88 -9.21 2.70
C ASN A 114 -12.56 -8.27 3.86
N ALA A 115 -13.44 -8.17 4.86
CA ALA A 115 -13.15 -7.41 6.06
C ALA A 115 -12.02 -8.08 6.85
N MET A 116 -11.12 -7.28 7.38
CA MET A 116 -9.93 -7.78 8.08
C MET A 116 -9.74 -7.07 9.40
N LEU A 117 -9.45 -7.85 10.45
CA LEU A 117 -9.02 -7.33 11.74
C LEU A 117 -7.49 -7.36 11.82
N THR A 118 -6.87 -6.23 12.17
CA THR A 118 -5.43 -6.14 12.40
C THR A 118 -5.14 -5.51 13.77
N PRO A 119 -4.39 -6.17 14.68
CA PRO A 119 -3.90 -7.54 14.60
C PRO A 119 -5.02 -8.60 14.56
N PRO A 120 -4.87 -9.76 13.88
CA PRO A 120 -5.95 -10.73 13.72
C PRO A 120 -6.22 -11.57 15.00
N ARG A 121 -5.46 -11.34 16.07
CA ARG A 121 -5.46 -12.14 17.29
C ARG A 121 -5.72 -11.26 18.50
N TYR A 122 -6.59 -11.74 19.38
CA TYR A 122 -6.81 -11.18 20.70
C TYR A 122 -6.98 -12.28 21.74
N ILE A 123 -6.71 -11.93 23.01
CA ILE A 123 -6.75 -12.84 24.14
C ILE A 123 -7.76 -12.31 25.15
N ALA A 124 -8.64 -13.19 25.63
CA ALA A 124 -9.66 -12.85 26.60
C ALA A 124 -9.07 -12.13 27.83
N GLY A 125 -9.70 -11.03 28.23
CA GLY A 125 -9.29 -10.21 29.38
C GLY A 125 -8.06 -9.32 29.17
N GLN A 126 -7.31 -9.48 28.07
CA GLN A 126 -6.17 -8.61 27.75
C GLN A 126 -6.62 -7.39 26.95
N LYS A 127 -5.97 -6.24 27.17
CA LYS A 127 -6.24 -5.05 26.36
C LYS A 127 -5.90 -5.34 24.90
N TYR A 128 -6.85 -5.03 24.03
CA TYR A 128 -6.72 -5.12 22.59
C TYR A 128 -6.93 -3.75 21.96
N SER A 129 -6.13 -3.47 20.94
CA SER A 129 -6.25 -2.29 20.09
C SER A 129 -5.94 -2.70 18.67
N GLY A 130 -6.85 -2.43 17.75
CA GLY A 130 -6.68 -2.77 16.36
C GLY A 130 -7.62 -2.00 15.45
N THR A 131 -7.63 -2.39 14.19
CA THR A 131 -8.45 -1.77 13.16
C THR A 131 -9.16 -2.84 12.35
N ILE A 132 -10.45 -2.66 12.13
CA ILE A 132 -11.17 -3.41 11.10
C ILE A 132 -11.11 -2.58 9.82
N THR A 133 -10.50 -3.17 8.78
CA THR A 133 -10.55 -2.64 7.43
C THR A 133 -11.70 -3.29 6.70
N LEU A 134 -12.64 -2.50 6.22
CA LEU A 134 -13.80 -2.97 5.44
C LEU A 134 -13.71 -2.40 4.02
N PRO A 135 -13.35 -3.22 3.02
CA PRO A 135 -13.33 -2.75 1.65
C PRO A 135 -14.73 -2.41 1.12
N TYR A 136 -14.79 -1.43 0.25
CA TYR A 136 -15.98 -1.07 -0.52
C TYR A 136 -15.63 -0.91 -1.99
N ILE A 137 -16.67 -0.99 -2.83
CA ILE A 137 -16.56 -0.73 -4.26
C ILE A 137 -17.29 0.56 -4.63
N MET A 138 -16.75 1.26 -5.62
CA MET A 138 -17.37 2.46 -6.23
C MET A 138 -17.66 3.57 -5.21
N GLY A 139 -16.68 3.92 -4.38
CA GLY A 139 -16.68 5.16 -3.61
C GLY A 139 -16.62 6.39 -4.52
N ASN A 140 -17.20 7.48 -4.04
CA ASN A 140 -17.41 8.67 -4.86
C ASN A 140 -16.48 9.85 -4.52
N GLY A 141 -15.59 9.75 -3.53
CA GLY A 141 -14.78 10.90 -3.06
C GLY A 141 -15.36 11.67 -1.87
N GLY A 142 -16.50 11.26 -1.32
CA GLY A 142 -17.20 12.04 -0.29
C GLY A 142 -16.59 11.96 1.10
N LYS A 143 -16.66 13.07 1.84
CA LYS A 143 -16.31 13.11 3.25
C LYS A 143 -17.40 12.44 4.06
N TYR A 144 -17.01 11.62 5.02
CA TYR A 144 -17.91 10.99 5.96
C TYR A 144 -17.40 11.22 7.38
N THR A 145 -18.35 11.30 8.31
CA THR A 145 -18.06 11.41 9.74
C THR A 145 -18.11 10.02 10.40
N ASN A 146 -17.82 9.95 11.70
CA ASN A 146 -18.10 8.74 12.45
C ASN A 146 -19.61 8.43 12.48
N ASN A 147 -19.96 7.19 12.81
CA ASN A 147 -21.35 6.72 12.89
C ASN A 147 -21.68 6.16 14.29
N GLY A 148 -21.13 6.80 15.33
CA GLY A 148 -21.20 6.31 16.71
C GLY A 148 -20.26 5.15 17.04
N ILE A 149 -20.35 4.64 18.27
CA ILE A 149 -19.57 3.51 18.79
C ILE A 149 -20.53 2.36 19.11
N LEU A 150 -20.18 1.15 18.68
CA LEU A 150 -20.88 -0.09 18.98
C LEU A 150 -19.98 -0.96 19.88
N GLU A 151 -20.57 -1.91 20.60
CA GLU A 151 -19.83 -2.82 21.49
C GLU A 151 -20.27 -4.27 21.27
N GLU A 152 -19.30 -5.18 21.24
CA GLU A 152 -19.53 -6.62 21.14
C GLU A 152 -18.40 -7.37 21.84
N ASN A 153 -18.71 -8.38 22.66
CA ASN A 153 -17.72 -9.21 23.35
C ASN A 153 -16.61 -8.43 24.09
N GLY A 154 -16.94 -7.30 24.71
CA GLY A 154 -15.96 -6.45 25.43
C GLY A 154 -15.03 -5.64 24.52
N LEU A 155 -15.31 -5.61 23.21
CA LEU A 155 -14.66 -4.75 22.23
C LEU A 155 -15.62 -3.64 21.77
N SER A 156 -15.20 -2.39 21.92
CA SER A 156 -15.88 -1.22 21.35
C SER A 156 -15.29 -0.90 19.98
N TYR A 157 -16.13 -0.60 18.99
CA TYR A 157 -15.70 -0.29 17.63
C TYR A 157 -16.51 0.83 16.98
N GLY A 158 -15.84 1.64 16.15
CA GLY A 158 -16.46 2.81 15.53
C GLY A 158 -15.75 3.27 14.26
N LEU A 159 -16.55 3.73 13.28
CA LEU A 159 -16.05 4.25 12.01
C LEU A 159 -15.20 5.50 12.23
N GLN A 160 -14.00 5.51 11.67
CA GLN A 160 -13.16 6.72 11.64
C GLN A 160 -13.67 7.68 10.57
N PRO A 161 -13.77 9.00 10.82
CA PRO A 161 -14.14 9.96 9.78
C PRO A 161 -13.07 9.98 8.68
N GLY A 162 -13.48 10.23 7.45
CA GLY A 162 -12.56 10.16 6.32
C GLY A 162 -13.14 10.75 5.04
N THR A 163 -12.42 10.52 3.95
CA THR A 163 -12.89 10.83 2.58
C THR A 163 -12.83 9.53 1.79
N LEU A 164 -13.86 9.24 1.01
CA LEU A 164 -13.85 8.06 0.15
C LEU A 164 -12.83 8.22 -0.97
N ASN A 165 -12.31 7.12 -1.48
CA ASN A 165 -11.60 7.11 -2.74
C ASN A 165 -12.61 7.23 -3.88
N PHE A 166 -12.15 7.76 -5.02
CA PHE A 166 -12.85 7.55 -6.29
C PHE A 166 -12.59 6.11 -6.75
N GLY A 167 -13.64 5.29 -6.83
CA GLY A 167 -13.53 3.86 -7.12
C GLY A 167 -13.40 3.02 -5.85
N ASN A 168 -12.58 1.97 -5.88
CA ASN A 168 -12.50 1.06 -4.75
C ASN A 168 -11.65 1.64 -3.61
N GLY A 169 -12.02 1.32 -2.37
CA GLY A 169 -11.30 1.79 -1.20
C GLY A 169 -11.67 1.00 0.03
N THR A 170 -11.29 1.54 1.19
CA THR A 170 -11.52 0.89 2.48
C THR A 170 -12.07 1.88 3.50
N LEU A 171 -12.99 1.39 4.33
CA LEU A 171 -13.39 2.05 5.56
C LEU A 171 -12.55 1.49 6.70
N SER A 172 -12.21 2.34 7.66
CA SER A 172 -11.46 1.93 8.84
C SER A 172 -12.31 2.11 10.09
N TYR A 173 -12.49 1.04 10.85
CA TYR A 173 -13.12 1.07 12.16
C TYR A 173 -12.05 0.86 13.22
N THR A 174 -11.95 1.78 14.18
CA THR A 174 -11.13 1.56 15.37
C THR A 174 -11.78 0.47 16.20
N VAL A 175 -11.01 -0.47 16.75
CA VAL A 175 -11.48 -1.48 17.70
C VAL A 175 -10.59 -1.46 18.94
N THR A 176 -11.19 -1.31 20.12
CA THR A 176 -10.47 -1.28 21.39
C THR A 176 -11.27 -1.96 22.49
N GLY A 177 -10.62 -2.50 23.50
CA GLY A 177 -11.30 -3.02 24.68
C GLY A 177 -10.55 -4.19 25.31
N SER A 178 -11.25 -4.97 26.12
CA SER A 178 -10.75 -6.23 26.68
C SER A 178 -11.73 -7.34 26.25
N PRO A 179 -11.36 -8.20 25.29
CA PRO A 179 -12.31 -9.15 24.72
C PRO A 179 -12.73 -10.19 25.75
N SER A 180 -13.95 -10.70 25.63
CA SER A 180 -14.49 -11.78 26.47
C SER A 180 -14.05 -13.18 26.00
N VAL A 181 -13.51 -13.29 24.79
CA VAL A 181 -13.08 -14.54 24.14
C VAL A 181 -11.66 -14.41 23.58
N SER A 182 -10.96 -15.53 23.39
CA SER A 182 -9.65 -15.59 22.72
C SER A 182 -9.78 -16.17 21.32
N SER A 183 -8.97 -15.69 20.38
CA SER A 183 -8.78 -16.36 19.09
C SER A 183 -8.36 -17.83 19.29
N PRO A 184 -8.83 -18.79 18.47
CA PRO A 184 -9.58 -18.66 17.21
C PRO A 184 -11.10 -18.45 17.37
N THR A 185 -11.63 -18.31 18.58
CA THR A 185 -13.04 -17.96 18.75
C THR A 185 -13.23 -16.49 18.35
N GLY A 186 -13.81 -16.29 17.17
CA GLY A 186 -14.06 -14.96 16.60
C GLY A 186 -15.21 -14.21 17.26
N THR A 187 -15.27 -12.91 17.02
CA THR A 187 -16.35 -12.00 17.44
C THR A 187 -17.11 -11.54 16.20
N LYS A 188 -18.44 -11.55 16.26
CA LYS A 188 -19.32 -11.13 15.16
C LYS A 188 -19.54 -9.61 15.23
N PHE A 189 -18.91 -8.87 14.33
CA PHE A 189 -19.05 -7.40 14.23
C PHE A 189 -20.18 -7.03 13.26
N THR A 190 -20.99 -6.03 13.63
CA THR A 190 -21.99 -5.43 12.74
C THR A 190 -21.51 -4.03 12.32
N LEU A 191 -20.75 -3.98 11.23
CA LEU A 191 -20.14 -2.76 10.70
C LEU A 191 -21.16 -2.00 9.85
N LYS A 192 -21.43 -0.74 10.22
CA LYS A 192 -22.40 0.12 9.51
C LYS A 192 -21.69 1.26 8.79
N PHE A 193 -22.10 1.50 7.55
CA PHE A 193 -21.70 2.66 6.79
C PHE A 193 -22.90 3.16 5.99
N LEU A 194 -23.40 4.35 6.33
CA LEU A 194 -24.59 4.94 5.72
C LEU A 194 -25.81 3.99 5.84
N ASP A 195 -26.44 3.68 4.70
CA ASP A 195 -27.58 2.77 4.56
C ASP A 195 -27.17 1.28 4.55
N LYS A 196 -25.86 0.98 4.57
CA LYS A 196 -25.32 -0.38 4.45
C LYS A 196 -24.85 -0.91 5.79
N SER A 197 -25.06 -2.21 5.97
CA SER A 197 -24.64 -2.96 7.15
C SER A 197 -23.92 -4.22 6.71
N CYS A 198 -22.92 -4.62 7.49
CA CYS A 198 -22.04 -5.72 7.19
C CYS A 198 -21.81 -6.54 8.47
N GLU A 199 -22.26 -7.79 8.48
CA GLU A 199 -22.00 -8.71 9.59
C GLU A 199 -20.84 -9.62 9.25
N VAL A 200 -19.78 -9.61 10.06
CA VAL A 200 -18.58 -10.41 9.82
C VAL A 200 -17.98 -10.94 11.12
N THR A 201 -17.57 -12.21 11.14
CA THR A 201 -16.87 -12.81 12.28
C THR A 201 -15.36 -12.69 12.07
N LEU A 202 -14.70 -11.88 12.89
CA LEU A 202 -13.26 -11.65 12.84
C LEU A 202 -12.56 -12.17 14.09
N GLY A 203 -11.25 -12.42 14.02
CA GLY A 203 -10.48 -13.02 15.13
C GLY A 203 -10.39 -14.55 15.07
N THR A 204 -10.83 -15.18 13.98
CA THR A 204 -10.84 -16.64 13.75
C THR A 204 -9.52 -17.21 13.22
N LEU A 205 -8.45 -16.43 13.21
CA LEU A 205 -7.15 -16.77 12.60
C LEU A 205 -7.15 -16.95 11.08
N ASN A 206 -8.21 -16.53 10.38
CA ASN A 206 -8.18 -16.41 8.92
C ASN A 206 -7.38 -15.16 8.53
N GLU A 207 -6.10 -15.33 8.20
CA GLU A 207 -5.17 -14.26 7.87
C GLU A 207 -5.04 -14.12 6.35
N ILE A 208 -5.56 -13.03 5.77
CA ILE A 208 -5.25 -12.67 4.38
C ILE A 208 -3.85 -12.06 4.37
N LYS A 209 -2.89 -12.73 3.71
CA LYS A 209 -1.52 -12.25 3.54
C LYS A 209 -1.30 -11.78 2.11
N THR A 210 -0.50 -10.73 1.93
CA THR A 210 -0.05 -10.32 0.60
C THR A 210 0.96 -11.33 0.08
N VAL A 211 0.75 -11.87 -1.12
CA VAL A 211 1.72 -12.73 -1.81
C VAL A 211 2.83 -11.84 -2.37
N ASN A 212 4.08 -12.11 -1.98
CA ASN A 212 5.24 -11.50 -2.60
C ASN A 212 5.65 -12.33 -3.81
N PHE A 213 5.99 -11.69 -4.93
CA PHE A 213 6.48 -12.40 -6.12
C PHE A 213 7.76 -11.78 -6.69
N ALA A 214 8.56 -12.61 -7.35
CA ALA A 214 9.73 -12.23 -8.13
C ALA A 214 9.62 -12.78 -9.54
N ARG A 215 9.98 -11.99 -10.56
CA ARG A 215 9.99 -12.42 -11.96
C ARG A 215 11.31 -12.04 -12.61
N LYS A 216 11.91 -12.96 -13.36
CA LYS A 216 13.12 -12.70 -14.14
C LYS A 216 13.06 -13.40 -15.48
N ASN A 217 13.34 -12.68 -16.57
CA ASN A 217 13.54 -13.25 -17.89
C ASN A 217 15.01 -13.16 -18.27
N THR A 218 15.59 -14.28 -18.69
CA THR A 218 16.99 -14.38 -19.15
C THR A 218 16.98 -14.83 -20.60
N SER A 219 17.55 -14.01 -21.49
CA SER A 219 17.55 -14.24 -22.93
C SER A 219 18.80 -13.61 -23.57
N PRO A 220 19.51 -14.30 -24.48
CA PRO A 220 19.26 -15.68 -24.92
C PRO A 220 19.58 -16.72 -23.82
N ILE A 221 19.21 -17.99 -24.06
CA ILE A 221 19.84 -19.12 -23.34
C ILE A 221 21.26 -19.28 -23.91
N ASP A 222 22.26 -19.22 -23.05
CA ASP A 222 23.69 -19.25 -23.35
C ASP A 222 24.52 -19.70 -22.13
N ILE A 223 25.85 -19.74 -22.26
CA ILE A 223 26.77 -20.19 -21.21
C ILE A 223 26.68 -19.38 -19.91
N PHE A 224 26.14 -18.16 -19.94
CA PHE A 224 25.98 -17.30 -18.77
C PHE A 224 24.60 -17.46 -18.13
N THR A 225 23.68 -18.20 -18.74
CA THR A 225 22.32 -18.42 -18.24
C THR A 225 22.27 -18.98 -16.82
N PRO A 226 23.14 -19.92 -16.37
CA PRO A 226 23.16 -20.36 -14.98
C PRO A 226 23.40 -19.25 -13.96
N GLU A 227 24.16 -18.22 -14.31
CA GLU A 227 24.40 -17.06 -13.46
C GLU A 227 23.31 -16.01 -13.63
N ASN A 228 22.97 -15.70 -14.88
CA ASN A 228 22.03 -14.64 -15.23
C ASN A 228 20.57 -14.98 -14.89
N SER A 229 20.20 -16.26 -14.78
CA SER A 229 18.85 -16.67 -14.41
C SER A 229 18.57 -16.72 -12.90
N VAL A 230 19.60 -16.53 -12.06
CA VAL A 230 19.46 -16.53 -10.60
C VAL A 230 18.43 -15.50 -10.17
N THR A 231 17.38 -15.96 -9.49
CA THR A 231 16.27 -15.14 -8.99
C THR A 231 16.05 -15.45 -7.52
N LYS A 232 16.03 -14.41 -6.69
CA LYS A 232 15.95 -14.51 -5.23
C LYS A 232 14.62 -13.97 -4.72
N ILE A 233 14.00 -14.68 -3.78
CA ILE A 233 12.86 -14.21 -2.99
C ILE A 233 12.87 -14.89 -1.61
N GLY A 234 12.72 -14.10 -0.54
CA GLY A 234 12.86 -14.62 0.82
C GLY A 234 14.22 -15.30 1.04
N ASN A 235 14.19 -16.52 1.58
CA ASN A 235 15.38 -17.36 1.78
C ASN A 235 15.63 -18.34 0.62
N LEU A 236 14.99 -18.16 -0.53
CA LEU A 236 15.14 -19.04 -1.69
C LEU A 236 15.82 -18.30 -2.85
N GLU A 237 16.80 -18.96 -3.45
CA GLU A 237 17.27 -18.64 -4.80
C GLU A 237 16.95 -19.79 -5.75
N VAL A 238 16.60 -19.47 -6.99
CA VAL A 238 16.39 -20.45 -8.06
C VAL A 238 17.12 -20.02 -9.32
N ARG A 239 17.50 -20.98 -10.16
CA ARG A 239 18.09 -20.75 -11.46
C ARG A 239 17.74 -21.87 -12.44
N TYR A 240 18.05 -21.62 -13.71
CA TYR A 240 18.06 -22.64 -14.76
C TYR A 240 19.51 -22.90 -15.16
N ASN A 241 19.93 -24.17 -15.13
CA ASN A 241 21.33 -24.51 -15.38
C ASN A 241 21.68 -24.82 -16.85
N GLY A 242 20.70 -24.75 -17.77
CA GLY A 242 20.96 -24.95 -19.20
C GLY A 242 21.84 -23.84 -19.76
N THR A 243 22.79 -24.22 -20.61
CA THR A 243 23.83 -23.32 -21.17
C THR A 243 23.71 -23.13 -22.69
N ASP A 244 22.79 -23.83 -23.33
CA ASP A 244 22.54 -23.77 -24.75
C ASP A 244 21.06 -24.15 -25.00
N PRO A 245 20.33 -23.47 -25.91
CA PRO A 245 18.92 -23.76 -26.14
C PRO A 245 18.65 -25.15 -26.73
N THR A 246 19.66 -25.81 -27.30
CA THR A 246 19.56 -27.18 -27.83
C THR A 246 19.84 -28.25 -26.79
N ILE A 247 20.34 -27.87 -25.60
CA ILE A 247 20.67 -28.76 -24.50
C ILE A 247 19.62 -28.61 -23.41
N ASN A 248 19.10 -29.72 -22.91
CA ASN A 248 18.14 -29.70 -21.82
C ASN A 248 18.83 -29.27 -20.50
N GLY A 249 18.09 -28.56 -19.65
CA GLY A 249 18.57 -28.07 -18.36
C GLY A 249 17.58 -28.32 -17.24
N PHE A 250 17.95 -28.01 -16.01
CA PHE A 250 17.17 -28.26 -14.82
C PHE A 250 16.86 -26.96 -14.08
N ILE A 251 15.75 -26.97 -13.35
CA ILE A 251 15.53 -26.00 -12.29
C ILE A 251 16.44 -26.43 -11.12
N GLU A 252 17.26 -25.48 -10.67
CA GLU A 252 18.04 -25.63 -9.45
C GLU A 252 17.59 -24.60 -8.44
N PHE A 253 17.69 -24.97 -7.17
CA PHE A 253 17.40 -24.07 -6.06
C PHE A 253 18.53 -24.09 -5.05
N ARG A 254 18.62 -23.00 -4.27
CA ARG A 254 19.56 -22.86 -3.18
C ARG A 254 18.86 -22.17 -2.00
N PRO A 255 18.70 -22.86 -0.85
CA PRO A 255 18.23 -22.21 0.35
C PRO A 255 19.34 -21.33 0.95
N LEU A 256 18.95 -20.19 1.51
CA LEU A 256 19.84 -19.24 2.19
C LEU A 256 19.88 -19.45 3.72
N ILE A 257 19.19 -20.49 4.19
CA ILE A 257 19.16 -20.93 5.58
C ILE A 257 19.25 -22.47 5.61
N PRO A 258 19.83 -23.06 6.67
CA PRO A 258 19.74 -24.51 6.87
C PRO A 258 18.26 -24.93 7.01
N THR A 259 17.83 -25.89 6.19
CA THR A 259 16.41 -26.30 6.15
C THR A 259 16.24 -27.70 5.56
N HIS A 260 15.16 -28.37 5.94
CA HIS A 260 14.70 -29.55 5.20
C HIS A 260 13.74 -29.07 4.11
N VAL A 261 13.99 -29.49 2.87
CA VAL A 261 13.17 -29.08 1.74
C VAL A 261 12.25 -30.21 1.35
N THR A 262 10.95 -29.94 1.33
CA THR A 262 9.97 -30.79 0.65
C THR A 262 9.62 -30.14 -0.67
N LEU A 263 9.56 -30.91 -1.74
CA LEU A 263 9.20 -30.39 -3.05
C LEU A 263 8.18 -31.26 -3.79
N LYS A 264 7.42 -30.59 -4.66
CA LYS A 264 6.60 -31.19 -5.71
C LYS A 264 6.94 -30.48 -7.03
N TYR A 265 7.39 -31.22 -8.04
CA TYR A 265 7.73 -30.73 -9.36
C TYR A 265 6.78 -31.32 -10.40
N ASP A 266 6.25 -30.44 -11.25
CA ASP A 266 5.39 -30.76 -12.38
C ASP A 266 6.06 -30.24 -13.67
N LYS A 267 6.06 -31.06 -14.73
CA LYS A 267 6.53 -30.69 -16.07
C LYS A 267 5.49 -31.01 -17.14
N VAL A 268 5.33 -30.09 -18.09
CA VAL A 268 4.51 -30.26 -19.30
C VAL A 268 5.23 -29.65 -20.52
N GLY A 269 5.04 -30.20 -21.73
CA GLY A 269 5.70 -29.69 -22.94
C GLY A 269 5.34 -30.46 -24.21
N SER A 270 5.82 -30.00 -25.37
CA SER A 270 5.53 -30.62 -26.67
C SER A 270 6.36 -31.90 -26.85
N GLY A 271 5.70 -33.06 -27.00
CA GLY A 271 6.37 -34.32 -27.34
C GLY A 271 6.76 -35.25 -26.17
N GLY A 272 6.29 -34.99 -24.95
CA GLY A 272 6.54 -35.85 -23.78
C GLY A 272 5.29 -36.18 -22.95
N GLN A 273 5.42 -37.09 -21.97
CA GLN A 273 4.40 -37.35 -20.96
C GLN A 273 4.44 -36.27 -19.87
N ASN A 274 3.28 -35.92 -19.30
CA ASN A 274 3.21 -35.10 -18.10
C ASN A 274 3.96 -35.80 -16.97
N LEU A 275 4.84 -35.08 -16.29
CA LEU A 275 5.67 -35.63 -15.23
C LEU A 275 5.36 -34.91 -13.93
N GLU A 276 5.03 -35.69 -12.91
CA GLU A 276 4.87 -35.23 -11.53
C GLU A 276 5.86 -36.00 -10.66
N ILE A 277 6.63 -35.28 -9.85
CA ILE A 277 7.68 -35.80 -8.99
C ILE A 277 7.57 -35.11 -7.63
N TYR A 278 7.71 -35.87 -6.54
CA TYR A 278 7.70 -35.32 -5.19
C TYR A 278 8.76 -35.98 -4.32
N GLY A 279 9.25 -35.28 -3.30
CA GLY A 279 10.23 -35.85 -2.38
C GLY A 279 10.84 -34.81 -1.45
N THR A 280 11.87 -35.23 -0.73
CA THR A 280 12.60 -34.40 0.22
C THR A 280 14.07 -34.29 -0.14
N ILE A 281 14.65 -33.12 0.12
CA ILE A 281 16.09 -32.85 -0.05
C ILE A 281 16.57 -32.19 1.25
N PRO A 282 17.49 -32.81 2.00
CA PRO A 282 18.19 -32.11 3.07
C PRO A 282 19.14 -31.10 2.42
N ALA A 283 18.91 -29.81 2.66
CA ALA A 283 19.68 -28.75 2.03
C ALA A 283 20.33 -27.84 3.08
N SER A 284 21.62 -27.61 2.91
CA SER A 284 22.42 -26.72 3.76
C SER A 284 22.59 -25.36 3.08
N ASN A 285 22.73 -24.30 3.88
CA ASN A 285 23.20 -23.00 3.39
C ASN A 285 24.74 -23.03 3.20
N ASP A 286 25.20 -23.91 2.32
CA ASP A 286 26.63 -24.12 2.03
C ASP A 286 27.05 -23.59 0.65
N GLY A 287 26.13 -22.92 -0.05
CA GLY A 287 26.35 -22.39 -1.39
C GLY A 287 25.97 -23.35 -2.52
N THR A 288 25.62 -24.60 -2.21
CA THR A 288 25.28 -25.64 -3.19
C THR A 288 23.97 -25.34 -3.91
N TRP A 289 23.97 -25.60 -5.22
CA TRP A 289 22.76 -25.61 -6.04
C TRP A 289 22.20 -27.03 -6.08
N TYR A 290 21.00 -27.21 -5.54
CA TYR A 290 20.29 -28.49 -5.53
C TYR A 290 19.37 -28.56 -6.74
N LYS A 291 19.43 -29.66 -7.50
CA LYS A 291 18.45 -29.92 -8.56
C LYS A 291 17.09 -30.24 -7.93
N THR A 292 16.00 -29.75 -8.53
CA THR A 292 14.64 -30.11 -8.08
C THR A 292 14.29 -31.57 -8.31
N VAL A 293 15.09 -32.27 -9.12
CA VAL A 293 14.89 -33.64 -9.62
C VAL A 293 16.23 -34.29 -9.94
N THR A 294 16.39 -35.60 -9.77
CA THR A 294 17.61 -36.32 -10.18
C THR A 294 17.64 -36.66 -11.67
N ASP A 295 18.86 -36.82 -12.17
CA ASP A 295 19.15 -37.38 -13.49
C ASP A 295 18.78 -38.88 -13.51
N GLY A 296 17.51 -39.23 -13.64
CA GLY A 296 17.02 -40.54 -14.10
C GLY A 296 17.40 -41.82 -13.32
N VAL A 297 18.11 -41.74 -12.19
CA VAL A 297 18.48 -42.93 -11.40
C VAL A 297 17.49 -43.14 -10.27
N TRP A 298 16.71 -44.23 -10.36
CA TRP A 298 15.92 -44.78 -9.25
C TRP A 298 16.79 -44.92 -8.00
N LYS A 299 16.54 -44.12 -6.97
CA LYS A 299 17.15 -44.32 -5.65
C LYS A 299 16.06 -44.64 -4.62
N TRP A 300 16.06 -45.89 -4.13
CA TRP A 300 15.31 -46.27 -2.93
C TRP A 300 16.09 -45.81 -1.70
N GLY A 301 15.56 -44.83 -0.97
CA GLY A 301 16.16 -44.30 0.26
C GLY A 301 15.72 -42.87 0.55
N TRP A 302 15.91 -42.41 1.77
CA TRP A 302 15.73 -41.01 2.15
C TRP A 302 16.53 -40.10 1.19
N GLY A 303 15.86 -39.10 0.59
CA GLY A 303 16.55 -37.90 0.12
C GLY A 303 16.63 -37.60 -1.37
N VAL A 304 15.82 -38.17 -2.29
CA VAL A 304 15.62 -37.52 -3.61
C VAL A 304 14.28 -37.90 -4.26
N PRO A 305 13.56 -36.97 -4.92
CA PRO A 305 12.39 -37.26 -5.75
C PRO A 305 12.71 -38.14 -6.98
N SER A 306 11.95 -39.21 -7.24
CA SER A 306 12.15 -40.14 -8.38
C SER A 306 11.00 -40.09 -9.41
N SER A 307 11.30 -40.19 -10.70
CA SER A 307 10.31 -40.30 -11.79
C SER A 307 9.80 -41.73 -12.01
N THR A 308 8.56 -41.89 -12.47
CA THR A 308 8.08 -43.14 -13.07
C THR A 308 8.74 -43.36 -14.44
N SER A 309 8.90 -44.62 -14.87
CA SER A 309 9.69 -45.02 -16.04
C SER A 309 9.26 -44.32 -17.34
N GLY A 310 10.21 -43.74 -18.07
CA GLY A 310 10.02 -43.23 -19.44
C GLY A 310 9.94 -41.70 -19.59
N SER A 311 9.96 -40.95 -18.48
CA SER A 311 9.88 -39.48 -18.49
C SER A 311 11.16 -38.86 -17.93
N PHE A 312 11.73 -37.88 -18.65
CA PHE A 312 12.93 -37.15 -18.24
C PHE A 312 12.56 -35.82 -17.55
N PRO A 313 13.15 -35.51 -16.38
CA PRO A 313 12.75 -34.37 -15.56
C PRO A 313 13.52 -33.08 -15.88
N ASP A 314 14.41 -33.12 -16.86
CA ASP A 314 15.03 -31.95 -17.48
C ASP A 314 14.00 -31.13 -18.26
N LEU A 315 14.31 -29.89 -18.61
CA LEU A 315 13.48 -28.98 -19.38
C LEU A 315 14.20 -28.64 -20.68
N SER A 316 13.53 -28.89 -21.80
CA SER A 316 13.98 -28.62 -23.16
C SER A 316 13.36 -27.35 -23.74
N ALA A 317 14.20 -26.42 -24.18
CA ALA A 317 13.74 -25.19 -24.81
C ALA A 317 13.15 -25.47 -26.21
N LEU A 318 13.68 -26.47 -26.91
CA LEU A 318 13.17 -26.97 -28.20
C LEU A 318 11.71 -27.45 -28.09
N ASN A 319 11.40 -28.19 -27.03
CA ASN A 319 10.04 -28.72 -26.78
C ASN A 319 9.11 -27.72 -26.10
N ARG A 320 9.62 -26.52 -25.77
CA ARG A 320 8.90 -25.48 -25.01
C ARG A 320 8.35 -26.01 -23.70
N ASP A 321 9.20 -26.72 -22.96
CA ASP A 321 8.82 -27.29 -21.68
C ASP A 321 8.50 -26.17 -20.66
N ILE A 322 7.53 -26.45 -19.81
CA ILE A 322 7.12 -25.61 -18.68
C ILE A 322 7.30 -26.46 -17.42
N GLY A 323 7.94 -25.87 -16.40
CA GLY A 323 8.11 -26.49 -15.09
C GLY A 323 7.40 -25.70 -14.01
N THR A 324 6.81 -26.38 -13.04
CA THR A 324 6.31 -25.78 -11.80
C THR A 324 6.85 -26.55 -10.62
N VAL A 325 7.35 -25.87 -9.59
CA VAL A 325 7.86 -26.49 -8.36
C VAL A 325 7.19 -25.82 -7.18
N LEU A 326 6.56 -26.60 -6.30
CA LEU A 326 6.22 -26.18 -4.95
C LEU A 326 7.40 -26.56 -4.03
N ILE A 327 7.96 -25.60 -3.30
CA ILE A 327 9.11 -25.79 -2.40
C ILE A 327 8.68 -25.35 -1.00
N THR A 328 8.77 -26.25 -0.03
CA THR A 328 8.49 -25.96 1.38
C THR A 328 9.75 -26.13 2.19
N PHE A 329 10.15 -25.06 2.89
CA PHE A 329 11.21 -25.08 3.89
C PHE A 329 10.64 -25.49 5.24
N GLN A 330 11.22 -26.53 5.81
CA GLN A 330 10.92 -27.04 7.15
C GLN A 330 12.14 -26.79 8.03
N ASN A 331 12.07 -25.80 8.91
CA ASN A 331 13.00 -25.66 10.02
C ASN A 331 12.26 -25.21 11.29
N ASN A 332 12.92 -25.27 12.44
CA ASN A 332 12.30 -25.00 13.74
C ASN A 332 11.92 -23.52 13.98
N THR A 333 12.27 -22.60 13.07
CA THR A 333 12.12 -21.14 13.27
C THR A 333 11.21 -20.47 12.24
N THR A 334 11.09 -21.02 11.04
CA THR A 334 10.35 -20.44 9.91
C THR A 334 9.86 -21.56 8.98
N GLN A 335 8.55 -21.64 8.78
CA GLN A 335 7.99 -22.39 7.65
C GLN A 335 7.80 -21.40 6.49
N GLU A 336 8.47 -21.66 5.37
CA GLU A 336 8.32 -20.85 4.17
C GLU A 336 7.87 -21.74 3.02
N VAL A 337 6.88 -21.27 2.26
CA VAL A 337 6.34 -21.99 1.11
C VAL A 337 6.52 -21.15 -0.12
N TYR A 338 7.08 -21.74 -1.17
CA TYR A 338 7.35 -21.08 -2.44
C TYR A 338 6.71 -21.84 -3.59
N ARG A 339 6.17 -21.10 -4.57
CA ARG A 339 5.81 -21.65 -5.88
C ARG A 339 6.70 -21.06 -6.94
N VAL A 340 7.43 -21.90 -7.66
CA VAL A 340 8.33 -21.52 -8.75
C VAL A 340 7.70 -22.01 -10.05
N SER A 341 7.39 -21.10 -10.96
CA SER A 341 6.99 -21.42 -12.33
C SER A 341 8.08 -20.98 -13.28
N VAL A 342 8.44 -21.86 -14.22
CA VAL A 342 9.42 -21.58 -15.26
C VAL A 342 8.85 -21.87 -16.62
N ASN A 343 9.07 -20.94 -17.55
CA ASN A 343 8.79 -21.13 -18.96
C ASN A 343 10.10 -21.02 -19.72
N ILE A 344 10.42 -22.03 -20.52
CA ILE A 344 11.57 -22.00 -21.41
C ILE A 344 11.13 -22.13 -22.86
N ASN A 345 11.82 -21.41 -23.74
CA ASN A 345 11.56 -21.43 -25.16
C ASN A 345 12.87 -21.35 -25.95
N ASP A 346 12.91 -22.07 -27.07
CA ASP A 346 13.93 -21.84 -28.10
C ASP A 346 13.66 -20.51 -28.85
N ALA A 347 14.60 -20.10 -29.69
CA ALA A 347 14.42 -19.01 -30.62
C ALA A 347 13.21 -19.27 -31.52
N ILE A 348 12.27 -18.34 -31.54
CA ILE A 348 11.08 -18.42 -32.39
C ILE A 348 11.30 -17.45 -33.55
N PRO A 349 11.32 -17.93 -34.81
CA PRO A 349 11.46 -17.04 -35.96
C PRO A 349 10.24 -16.12 -36.07
N ALA A 350 10.43 -14.99 -36.75
CA ALA A 350 9.31 -14.12 -37.08
C ALA A 350 8.30 -14.86 -37.96
N TYR A 351 7.01 -14.62 -37.74
CA TYR A 351 5.94 -15.17 -38.57
C TYR A 351 4.86 -14.09 -38.80
N ASN A 352 4.57 -13.79 -40.07
CA ASN A 352 3.72 -12.67 -40.47
C ASN A 352 4.22 -11.33 -39.86
N ARG A 353 3.37 -10.67 -39.04
CA ARG A 353 3.67 -9.41 -38.34
C ARG A 353 4.17 -9.63 -36.91
N ILE A 354 4.43 -10.88 -36.51
CA ILE A 354 4.94 -11.22 -35.17
C ILE A 354 6.47 -11.24 -35.23
N PRO A 355 7.17 -10.39 -34.45
CA PRO A 355 8.63 -10.36 -34.43
C PRO A 355 9.25 -11.67 -33.93
N ALA A 356 10.48 -11.94 -34.37
CA ALA A 356 11.28 -13.03 -33.83
C ALA A 356 11.61 -12.77 -32.35
N ILE A 357 11.69 -13.84 -31.56
CA ILE A 357 12.23 -13.81 -30.20
C ILE A 357 13.41 -14.76 -30.10
N LYS A 358 14.42 -14.37 -29.32
CA LYS A 358 15.53 -15.27 -28.98
C LYS A 358 15.05 -16.34 -27.99
N SER A 359 15.85 -17.38 -27.82
CA SER A 359 15.63 -18.35 -26.74
C SER A 359 15.60 -17.64 -25.38
N GLY A 360 14.93 -18.22 -24.40
CA GLY A 360 14.90 -17.61 -23.07
C GLY A 360 14.32 -18.52 -22.00
N VAL A 361 14.63 -18.15 -20.76
CA VAL A 361 14.06 -18.71 -19.55
C VAL A 361 13.43 -17.60 -18.73
N THR A 362 12.14 -17.74 -18.42
CA THR A 362 11.42 -16.85 -17.52
C THR A 362 11.05 -17.59 -16.25
N PHE A 363 11.55 -17.11 -15.11
CA PHE A 363 11.07 -17.49 -13.78
C PHE A 363 10.00 -16.54 -13.28
N PHE A 364 8.99 -17.12 -12.63
CA PHE A 364 8.01 -16.43 -11.79
C PHE A 364 7.92 -17.18 -10.47
N ILE A 365 8.18 -16.51 -9.35
CA ILE A 365 8.30 -17.13 -8.03
C ILE A 365 7.40 -16.40 -7.05
N GLU A 366 6.54 -17.12 -6.36
CA GLU A 366 5.65 -16.62 -5.32
C GLU A 366 6.14 -17.12 -3.96
N LYS A 367 6.25 -16.24 -2.96
CA LYS A 367 6.38 -16.62 -1.55
C LYS A 367 4.98 -16.62 -0.93
N LEU A 368 4.49 -17.80 -0.60
CA LEU A 368 3.13 -18.08 -0.12
C LEU A 368 3.02 -18.04 1.41
N GLU A 369 4.12 -18.31 2.12
CA GLU A 369 4.21 -18.26 3.58
C GLU A 369 5.55 -17.67 4.03
#